data_AF-A0A7J4SYW4-F1
#
_entry.id   AF-A0A7J4SYW4-F1
#
_cell.length_a   1.000
_cell.length_b   1.000
_cell.length_c   1.000
_cell.angle_alpha   90.00
_cell.angle_beta   90.00
_cell.angle_gamma   90.00
#
_symmetry.space_group_name_H-M   'P 1'
#
loop_
_entity.id
_entity.type
_entity.pdbx_description
1 polymer ?
#
loop_
_entity_poly.entity_id
_entity_poly.type
_entity_poly.pdbx_seq_one_letter_code
_entity_poly.pdbx_strand_id
1 'polypeptide(L)'
;LILVQPIDVLGKEHIGKVVIVDPDDDEQEEFLRQVAEALQQGGMRCVVVRGHGAYAVGANLDQAMANSAMLEHSMQVLLLARQANLKI
;
A
#
# COMPACT_ATOMS: atom_id res chain seq x y z
N LEU A 1 4.11 0.81 12.82
CA LEU A 1 4.20 0.62 11.35
C LEU A 1 3.97 -0.84 11.03
N ILE A 2 2.85 -1.16 10.40
CA ILE A 2 2.58 -2.51 9.89
C ILE A 2 2.95 -2.50 8.41
N LEU A 3 3.74 -3.48 7.99
CA LEU A 3 4.18 -3.66 6.61
C LEU A 3 3.31 -4.71 5.93
N VAL A 4 2.86 -4.40 4.71
CA VAL A 4 2.28 -5.38 3.81
C VAL A 4 3.16 -5.50 2.57
N GLN A 5 3.35 -6.74 2.11
CA GLN A 5 4.17 -7.03 0.94
C GLN A 5 3.39 -7.96 0.00
N PRO A 6 3.34 -7.65 -1.31
CA PRO A 6 2.83 -8.55 -2.33
C PRO A 6 3.53 -9.90 -2.29
N ILE A 7 2.79 -10.94 -2.67
CA ILE A 7 3.31 -12.32 -2.74
C ILE A 7 3.55 -12.76 -4.18
N ASP A 8 2.80 -12.18 -5.12
CA ASP A 8 2.98 -12.34 -6.55
C ASP A 8 4.23 -11.58 -7.05
N VAL A 9 4.76 -12.06 -8.17
CA VAL A 9 6.02 -11.56 -8.74
C VAL A 9 5.89 -10.10 -9.18
N LEU A 10 4.80 -9.76 -9.86
CA LEU A 10 4.60 -8.43 -10.44
C LEU A 10 4.45 -7.35 -9.35
N GLY A 11 3.67 -7.62 -8.30
CA GLY A 11 3.52 -6.71 -7.17
C GLY A 11 4.84 -6.47 -6.44
N LYS A 12 5.65 -7.51 -6.24
CA LYS A 12 6.98 -7.39 -5.62
C LYS A 12 7.91 -6.49 -6.43
N GLU A 13 7.91 -6.64 -7.75
CA GLU A 13 8.77 -5.86 -8.64
C GLU A 13 8.28 -4.42 -8.83
N HIS A 14 6.96 -4.22 -8.91
CA HIS A 14 6.37 -2.92 -9.26
C HIS A 14 6.21 -2.00 -8.04
N ILE A 15 5.57 -2.48 -6.97
CA ILE A 15 5.23 -1.65 -5.80
C ILE A 15 6.05 -2.00 -4.55
N GLY A 16 6.63 -3.20 -4.47
CA GLY A 16 7.49 -3.59 -3.36
C GLY A 16 6.75 -3.63 -2.02
N LYS A 17 7.34 -3.05 -0.98
CA LYS A 17 6.76 -3.02 0.37
C LYS A 17 5.87 -1.81 0.53
N VAL A 18 4.69 -2.00 1.12
CA VAL A 18 3.73 -0.94 1.38
C VAL A 18 3.50 -0.80 2.87
N VAL A 19 3.48 0.44 3.34
CA VAL A 19 3.31 0.78 4.75
C VAL A 19 1.83 1.02 5.03
N ILE A 20 1.34 0.50 6.16
CA ILE A 20 0.02 0.78 6.71
C ILE A 20 0.15 1.81 7.84
N VAL A 21 -0.60 2.90 7.69
CA VAL A 21 -0.74 3.99 8.66
C VAL A 21 -2.12 3.92 9.29
N ASP A 22 -2.19 4.22 10.58
CA ASP A 22 -3.45 4.32 11.30
C ASP A 22 -3.97 5.77 11.20
N PRO A 23 -5.28 5.98 10.96
CA PRO A 23 -5.85 7.32 10.88
C PRO A 23 -5.82 8.02 12.25
N ASP A 24 -5.67 9.34 12.22
CA ASP A 24 -5.77 10.21 13.39
C ASP A 24 -6.60 11.45 13.00
N ASP A 25 -7.86 11.47 13.46
CA ASP A 25 -8.82 12.54 13.17
C ASP A 25 -8.66 13.75 14.11
N ASP A 26 -8.02 13.57 15.27
CA ASP A 26 -7.78 14.61 16.25
C ASP A 26 -6.55 15.46 15.86
N GLU A 27 -5.55 14.86 15.21
CA GLU A 27 -4.32 15.51 14.75
C GLU A 27 -4.06 15.32 13.24
N GLN A 28 -4.93 15.94 12.41
CA GLN A 28 -4.88 15.78 10.95
C GLN A 28 -3.52 16.15 10.31
N GLU A 29 -2.83 17.18 10.80
CA GLU A 29 -1.53 17.60 10.23
C GLU A 29 -0.44 16.54 10.48
N GLU A 30 -0.43 15.97 11.68
CA GLU A 30 0.48 14.90 12.06
C GLU A 30 0.16 13.61 11.30
N PHE A 31 -1.13 13.27 11.14
CA PHE A 31 -1.55 12.17 10.28
C PHE A 31 -1.03 12.32 8.85
N LEU A 32 -1.20 13.49 8.22
CA LEU A 32 -0.72 13.74 6.86
C LEU A 32 0.81 13.64 6.76
N ARG A 33 1.54 14.09 7.79
CA ARG A 33 3.00 13.92 7.89
C ARG A 33 3.37 12.43 7.93
N GLN A 34 2.69 11.64 8.75
CA GLN A 34 2.93 10.19 8.83
C GLN A 34 2.62 9.47 7.52
N VAL A 35 1.56 9.85 6.81
CA VAL A 35 1.24 9.32 5.46
C VAL A 35 2.36 9.63 4.47
N ALA A 36 2.90 10.86 4.48
CA ALA A 36 4.01 11.25 3.61
C ALA A 36 5.32 10.49 3.94
N GLU A 37 5.63 10.31 5.22
CA GLU A 37 6.80 9.55 5.65
C GLU A 37 6.68 8.06 5.30
N ALA A 38 5.49 7.49 5.49
CA ALA A 38 5.17 6.13 5.10
C ALA A 38 5.31 5.90 3.59
N LEU A 39 4.90 6.87 2.77
CA LEU A 39 5.13 6.83 1.32
C LEU A 39 6.61 6.77 0.98
N GLN A 40 7.45 7.59 1.62
CA GLN A 40 8.90 7.57 1.40
C GLN A 40 9.53 6.23 1.82
N GLN A 41 9.14 5.70 2.98
CA GLN A 41 9.62 4.41 3.47
C GLN A 41 9.17 3.23 2.60
N GLY A 42 7.98 3.32 2.01
CA GLY A 42 7.40 2.33 1.09
C GLY A 42 7.84 2.47 -0.37
N GLY A 43 8.94 3.18 -0.65
CA GLY A 43 9.50 3.29 -2.00
C GLY A 43 8.76 4.24 -2.94
N MET A 44 7.96 5.18 -2.39
CA MET A 44 7.23 6.21 -3.13
C MET A 44 6.29 5.63 -4.19
N ARG A 45 5.51 4.60 -3.81
CA ARG A 45 4.52 3.96 -4.68
C ARG A 45 3.12 4.05 -4.09
N CYS A 46 2.92 3.44 -2.93
CA CYS A 46 1.63 3.41 -2.26
C CYS A 46 1.77 3.46 -0.73
N VAL A 47 0.71 3.90 -0.07
CA VAL A 47 0.50 3.79 1.38
C VAL A 47 -0.96 3.39 1.62
N VAL A 48 -1.19 2.55 2.63
CA VAL A 48 -2.53 2.13 3.04
C VAL A 48 -2.90 2.84 4.33
N VAL A 49 -4.10 3.41 4.40
CA VAL A 49 -4.67 3.97 5.63
C VAL A 49 -5.69 2.98 6.16
N ARG A 50 -5.46 2.46 7.37
CA ARG A 50 -6.31 1.43 7.97
C ARG A 50 -7.77 1.92 8.04
N GLY A 51 -8.68 1.07 7.57
CA GLY A 51 -10.12 1.35 7.61
C GLY A 51 -10.60 2.40 6.61
N HIS A 52 -9.72 2.96 5.78
CA HIS A 52 -10.06 4.02 4.84
C HIS A 52 -9.83 3.60 3.38
N GLY A 53 -8.60 3.20 3.05
CA GLY A 53 -8.21 2.93 1.66
C GLY A 53 -6.72 3.06 1.46
N ALA A 54 -6.31 3.49 0.27
CA ALA A 54 -4.91 3.67 -0.07
C ALA A 54 -4.68 4.93 -0.89
N TYR A 55 -3.50 5.51 -0.75
CA TYR A 55 -2.99 6.55 -1.65
C TYR A 55 -1.87 5.97 -2.50
N ALA A 56 -1.88 6.31 -3.78
CA ALA A 56 -0.85 5.93 -4.74
C ALA A 56 -0.26 7.16 -5.40
N VAL A 57 1.05 7.14 -5.63
CA VAL A 57 1.82 8.25 -6.21
C VAL A 57 2.49 7.78 -7.49
N GLY A 58 2.52 8.63 -8.51
CA GLY A 58 3.24 8.40 -9.76
C GLY A 58 3.71 9.74 -10.34
N ALA A 59 4.64 9.69 -11.30
CA ALA A 59 5.10 10.86 -12.05
C ALA A 59 3.97 11.49 -12.89
N ASN A 60 2.94 10.70 -13.20
CA ASN A 60 1.72 11.11 -13.87
C ASN A 60 0.54 10.24 -13.38
N LEU A 61 -0.67 10.58 -13.84
CA LEU A 61 -1.89 9.89 -13.44
C LEU A 61 -1.91 8.42 -13.89
N ASP A 62 -1.36 8.10 -15.06
CA ASP A 62 -1.29 6.71 -15.55
C ASP A 62 -0.46 5.83 -14.62
N GLN A 63 0.70 6.34 -14.18
CA GLN A 63 1.57 5.63 -13.26
C GLN A 63 0.94 5.52 -11.86
N ALA A 64 0.30 6.58 -11.37
CA ALA A 64 -0.40 6.55 -10.09
C ALA A 64 -1.55 5.51 -10.11
N MET A 65 -2.30 5.46 -11.20
CA MET A 65 -3.36 4.47 -11.42
C MET A 65 -2.79 3.05 -11.52
N ALA A 66 -1.68 2.86 -12.24
CA ALA A 66 -1.01 1.56 -12.35
C ALA A 66 -0.52 1.05 -10.97
N ASN A 67 0.06 1.93 -10.15
CA ASN A 67 0.49 1.60 -8.78
C ASN A 67 -0.71 1.21 -7.90
N SER A 68 -1.80 1.96 -7.98
CA SER A 68 -3.05 1.67 -7.25
C SER A 68 -3.66 0.33 -7.67
N ALA A 69 -3.78 0.08 -8.97
CA ALA A 69 -4.32 -1.17 -9.51
C ALA A 69 -3.45 -2.37 -9.13
N MET A 70 -2.13 -2.22 -9.17
CA MET A 70 -1.19 -3.27 -8.76
C MET A 70 -1.31 -3.58 -7.27
N LEU A 71 -1.48 -2.56 -6.42
CA LEU A 71 -1.71 -2.75 -4.99
C LEU A 71 -2.97 -3.58 -4.75
N GLU A 72 -4.11 -3.17 -5.33
CA GLU A 72 -5.38 -3.88 -5.14
C GLU A 72 -5.30 -5.33 -5.64
N HIS A 73 -4.72 -5.53 -6.82
CA HIS A 73 -4.53 -6.87 -7.38
C HIS A 73 -3.68 -7.76 -6.46
N SER A 74 -2.53 -7.24 -6.01
CA SER A 74 -1.61 -7.97 -5.13
C SER A 74 -2.28 -8.33 -3.80
N MET A 75 -3.08 -7.41 -3.25
CA MET A 75 -3.79 -7.64 -1.99
C MET A 75 -4.91 -8.66 -2.15
N GLN A 76 -5.61 -8.67 -3.29
CA GLN A 76 -6.59 -9.70 -3.61
C GLN A 76 -5.93 -11.09 -3.71
N VAL A 77 -4.77 -11.19 -4.36
CA VAL A 77 -4.00 -12.44 -4.42
C VAL A 77 -3.59 -12.90 -3.02
N LEU A 78 -3.10 -12.00 -2.18
CA LEU A 78 -2.74 -12.31 -0.79
C LEU A 78 -3.96 -12.78 0.03
N LEU A 79 -5.11 -12.12 -0.13
CA LEU A 79 -6.37 -12.49 0.53
C LEU A 79 -6.79 -13.91 0.14
N LEU A 80 -6.86 -14.20 -1.16
CA LEU A 80 -7.24 -15.51 -1.68
C LEU A 80 -6.26 -16.59 -1.25
N ALA A 81 -4.95 -16.30 -1.23
CA ALA A 81 -3.95 -17.25 -0.79
C ALA A 81 -4.11 -17.62 0.69
N ARG A 82 -4.39 -16.63 1.54
CA ARG A 82 -4.69 -16.87 2.97
C ARG A 82 -5.96 -17.69 3.15
N GLN A 83 -7.01 -17.41 2.37
CA GLN A 83 -8.26 -18.17 2.42
C GLN A 83 -8.09 -19.63 1.94
N ALA A 84 -7.22 -19.85 0.95
CA ALA A 84 -6.83 -21.18 0.49
C ALA A 84 -5.87 -21.91 1.44
N ASN A 85 -5.47 -21.27 2.55
CA ASN A 85 -4.53 -21.79 3.54
C ASN A 85 -3.16 -22.16 2.92
N LEU A 86 -2.75 -21.40 1.89
CA LEU A 86 -1.40 -21.51 1.33
C LEU A 86 -0.38 -21.04 2.39
N LYS A 87 0.73 -21.75 2.49
CA LYS A 87 1.87 -21.31 3.29
C LYS A 87 2.63 -20.26 2.49
N ILE A 88 2.52 -19.00 2.92
CA ILE A 88 3.06 -17.81 2.27
C ILE A 88 4.17 -17.17 3.10
#